data_AF-A0A353TZB2-F1
#
_entry.id   AF-A0A353TZB2-F1
#
_cell.length_a   1.000
_cell.length_b   1.000
_cell.length_c   1.000
_cell.angle_alpha   90.00
_cell.angle_beta   90.00
_cell.angle_gamma   90.00
#
_symmetry.space_group_name_H-M   'P 1'
#
loop_
_entity.id
_entity.type
_entity.pdbx_description
1 polymer ?
#
loop_
_entity_poly.entity_id
_entity_poly.type
_entity_poly.pdbx_seq_one_letter_code
_entity_poly.pdbx_strand_id
1 'polypeptide(L)'
;MSKKIPVLVIIVPCFNEEAVLPYTVNELTISLQGLLTKGKIAEGSYLCLVDDGSTDNTWKLIQEAAQQNPSIKGIKLSSNFGHQNALVAGLFTERAKADCLITIDADLQDDITVIETMIDKYAEGNKIVYGVRENRESDSFWKRN
;
A
#
# COMPACT_ATOMS: atom_id res chain seq x y z
N MET A 1 -7.00 5.64 -29.10
CA MET A 1 -5.70 5.64 -28.41
C MET A 1 -5.73 4.49 -27.41
N SER A 2 -4.80 3.53 -27.46
CA SER A 2 -4.76 2.48 -26.43
C SER A 2 -4.44 3.15 -25.08
N LYS A 3 -5.16 2.75 -24.03
CA LYS A 3 -4.95 3.29 -22.69
C LYS A 3 -3.62 2.73 -22.18
N LYS A 4 -2.67 3.61 -21.81
CA LYS A 4 -1.37 3.22 -21.25
C LYS A 4 -1.62 2.40 -19.96
N ILE A 5 -0.97 1.25 -19.82
CA ILE A 5 -0.98 0.46 -18.59
C ILE A 5 -0.20 1.25 -17.52
N PRO A 6 -0.78 1.58 -16.36
CA PRO A 6 -0.16 2.45 -15.37
C PRO A 6 0.93 1.76 -14.55
N VAL A 7 1.93 2.52 -14.13
CA VAL A 7 2.80 2.17 -13.00
C VAL A 7 2.06 2.46 -11.70
N LEU A 8 1.84 1.43 -10.87
CA LEU A 8 1.21 1.52 -9.56
C LEU A 8 2.27 1.48 -8.44
N VAL A 9 2.13 2.35 -7.44
CA VAL A 9 2.82 2.17 -6.15
C VAL A 9 1.81 2.04 -5.03
N ILE A 10 1.91 0.96 -4.26
CA ILE A 10 1.10 0.73 -3.05
C ILE A 10 1.91 1.19 -1.85
N ILE A 11 1.42 2.19 -1.14
CA ILE A 11 2.07 2.79 0.02
C ILE A 11 1.47 2.19 1.29
N VAL A 12 2.33 1.66 2.14
CA VAL A 12 1.95 1.00 3.40
C VAL A 12 2.71 1.69 4.54
N PRO A 13 2.05 2.52 5.36
CA PRO A 13 2.67 3.05 6.58
C PRO A 13 2.78 1.93 7.63
N CYS A 14 3.94 1.83 8.28
CA CYS A 14 4.24 0.82 9.29
C CYS A 14 4.76 1.48 10.57
N PHE A 15 4.23 1.07 11.72
CA PHE A 15 4.78 1.45 13.03
C PHE A 15 4.61 0.30 14.02
N ASN A 16 5.71 -0.35 14.39
CA ASN A 16 5.73 -1.52 15.27
C ASN A 16 4.84 -2.69 14.81
N GLU A 17 5.03 -3.11 13.56
CA GLU A 17 4.24 -4.12 12.86
C GLU A 17 5.00 -5.46 12.71
N GLU A 18 6.01 -5.74 13.54
CA GLU A 18 6.89 -6.91 13.40
C GLU A 18 6.12 -8.23 13.23
N ALA A 19 5.00 -8.40 13.94
CA ALA A 19 4.21 -9.62 13.91
C ALA A 19 3.39 -9.80 12.62
N VAL A 20 2.86 -8.73 12.04
CA VAL A 20 1.93 -8.78 10.90
C VAL A 20 2.62 -8.53 9.56
N LEU A 21 3.71 -7.76 9.57
CA LEU A 21 4.37 -7.30 8.35
C LEU A 21 4.76 -8.42 7.37
N PRO A 22 5.29 -9.59 7.78
CA PRO A 22 5.61 -10.67 6.84
C PRO A 22 4.39 -11.18 6.07
N TYR A 23 3.25 -11.30 6.74
CA TYR A 23 1.98 -11.68 6.11
C TYR A 23 1.53 -10.59 5.13
N THR A 24 1.56 -9.33 5.57
CA THR A 24 1.14 -8.18 4.76
C THR A 24 1.96 -8.04 3.49
N VAL A 25 3.28 -8.18 3.59
CA VAL A 25 4.18 -8.14 2.44
C VAL A 25 3.87 -9.27 1.46
N ASN A 26 3.60 -10.47 1.95
CA ASN A 26 3.25 -11.61 1.11
C ASN A 26 1.95 -11.37 0.33
N GLU A 27 0.87 -11.00 1.02
CA GLU A 27 -0.44 -10.80 0.40
C GLU A 27 -0.44 -9.65 -0.61
N LEU A 28 0.20 -8.53 -0.28
CA LEU A 28 0.32 -7.40 -1.19
C LEU A 28 1.21 -7.73 -2.40
N THR A 29 2.25 -8.55 -2.22
CA THR A 29 3.08 -9.03 -3.34
C THR A 29 2.29 -9.94 -4.27
N ILE A 30 1.47 -10.84 -3.73
CA ILE A 30 0.57 -11.70 -4.53
C ILE A 30 -0.43 -10.84 -5.30
N SER A 31 -1.05 -9.85 -4.65
CA SER A 31 -1.99 -8.92 -5.29
C SER A 31 -1.31 -8.14 -6.43
N LEU A 32 -0.13 -7.57 -6.18
CA LEU A 32 0.67 -6.85 -7.18
C LEU A 32 1.01 -7.74 -8.39
N GLN A 33 1.46 -8.97 -8.14
CA GLN A 33 1.79 -9.93 -9.19
C GLN A 33 0.54 -10.34 -9.99
N GLY A 34 -0.60 -10.52 -9.33
CA GLY A 34 -1.87 -10.80 -9.98
C GLY A 34 -2.28 -9.70 -10.95
N LEU A 35 -2.11 -8.43 -10.56
CA LEU A 35 -2.38 -7.27 -11.41
C LEU A 35 -1.42 -7.19 -12.61
N LEU A 36 -0.14 -7.51 -12.41
CA LEU A 36 0.86 -7.60 -13.49
C LEU A 36 0.47 -8.67 -14.51
N THR A 37 0.17 -9.89 -14.04
CA THR A 37 -0.22 -11.02 -14.91
C THR A 37 -1.50 -10.74 -15.69
N LYS A 38 -2.44 -9.98 -15.11
CA LYS A 38 -3.68 -9.54 -15.79
C LYS A 38 -3.45 -8.37 -16.76
N GLY A 39 -2.24 -7.81 -16.83
CA GLY A 39 -1.92 -6.64 -17.66
C GLY A 39 -2.61 -5.35 -17.19
N LYS A 40 -3.00 -5.26 -15.91
CA LYS A 40 -3.66 -4.08 -15.33
C LYS A 40 -2.69 -3.01 -14.87
N ILE A 41 -1.47 -3.39 -14.52
CA ILE A 41 -0.38 -2.50 -14.12
C ILE A 41 0.92 -2.89 -14.84
N ALA A 42 1.88 -1.97 -14.90
CA ALA A 42 3.14 -2.15 -15.61
C ALA A 42 4.25 -2.71 -14.69
N GLU A 43 5.26 -3.37 -15.26
CA GLU A 43 6.42 -3.97 -14.57
C GLU A 43 7.17 -3.02 -13.60
N GLY A 44 7.05 -1.71 -13.78
CA GLY A 44 7.62 -0.71 -12.87
C GLY A 44 6.88 -0.54 -11.55
N SER A 45 5.85 -1.34 -11.27
CA SER A 45 4.99 -1.22 -10.08
C SER A 45 5.60 -1.91 -8.86
N TYR A 46 5.39 -1.35 -7.66
CA TYR A 46 6.01 -1.86 -6.42
C TYR A 46 5.26 -1.47 -5.15
N LEU A 47 5.63 -2.13 -4.05
CA LEU A 47 5.24 -1.76 -2.68
C LEU A 47 6.23 -0.75 -2.11
N CYS A 48 5.72 0.28 -1.43
CA CYS A 48 6.50 1.27 -0.68
C CYS A 48 6.11 1.19 0.80
N LEU A 49 6.92 0.51 1.60
CA LEU A 49 6.75 0.38 3.04
C LEU A 49 7.39 1.58 3.74
N VAL A 50 6.62 2.36 4.50
CA VAL A 50 7.09 3.56 5.18
C VAL A 50 7.16 3.30 6.68
N ASP A 51 8.35 3.08 7.21
CA ASP A 51 8.61 2.92 8.64
C ASP A 51 8.54 4.27 9.35
N ASP A 52 7.54 4.44 10.21
CA ASP A 52 7.30 5.65 11.02
C ASP A 52 8.10 5.60 12.34
N GLY A 53 9.40 5.33 12.24
CA GLY A 53 10.30 5.29 13.39
C GLY A 53 9.98 4.17 14.39
N SER A 54 9.77 2.94 13.90
CA SER A 54 9.52 1.78 14.76
C SER A 54 10.69 1.48 15.69
N THR A 55 10.38 0.89 16.84
CA THR A 55 11.34 0.48 17.87
C THR A 55 11.56 -1.03 17.94
N ASP A 56 10.73 -1.80 17.23
CA ASP A 56 10.83 -3.26 17.10
C ASP A 56 11.59 -3.66 15.80
N ASN A 57 11.47 -4.92 15.35
CA ASN A 57 12.16 -5.35 14.13
C ASN A 57 11.47 -4.94 12.82
N THR A 58 10.43 -4.10 12.82
CA THR A 58 9.70 -3.68 11.61
C THR A 58 10.64 -3.18 10.50
N TRP A 59 11.55 -2.24 10.82
CA TRP A 59 12.48 -1.73 9.82
C TRP A 59 13.41 -2.81 9.26
N LYS A 60 13.89 -3.71 10.12
CA LYS A 60 14.76 -4.82 9.69
C LYS A 60 14.03 -5.73 8.71
N LEU A 61 12.78 -6.07 9.00
CA LEU A 61 11.93 -6.87 8.11
C LEU A 61 11.67 -6.16 6.77
N ILE A 62 11.45 -4.84 6.77
CA ILE A 62 11.33 -4.05 5.53
C ILE A 62 12.62 -4.14 4.70
N GLN A 63 13.78 -4.01 5.33
CA GLN A 63 15.07 -4.13 4.64
C GLN A 63 15.27 -5.52 4.04
N GLU A 64 14.97 -6.58 4.79
CA GLU A 64 15.07 -7.96 4.33
C GLU A 64 14.13 -8.22 3.15
N ALA A 65 12.88 -7.76 3.23
CA ALA A 65 11.92 -7.86 2.14
C ALA A 65 12.38 -7.13 0.86
N ALA A 66 12.91 -5.92 1.00
CA ALA A 66 13.44 -5.14 -0.14
C ALA A 66 14.70 -5.76 -0.76
N GLN A 67 15.51 -6.48 0.02
CA GLN A 67 16.66 -7.22 -0.50
C GLN A 67 16.24 -8.47 -1.28
N GLN A 68 15.17 -9.15 -0.85
CA GLN A 68 14.69 -10.37 -1.47
C GLN A 68 13.81 -10.12 -2.70
N ASN A 69 13.11 -8.98 -2.75
CA ASN A 69 12.17 -8.65 -3.82
C ASN A 69 12.38 -7.21 -4.31
N PRO A 70 12.84 -6.99 -5.56
CA PRO A 70 13.06 -5.65 -6.11
C PRO A 70 11.78 -4.82 -6.27
N SER A 71 10.60 -5.46 -6.23
CA SER A 71 9.29 -4.80 -6.22
C SER A 71 8.85 -4.36 -4.82
N ILE A 72 9.78 -4.35 -3.85
CA ILE A 72 9.56 -3.81 -2.50
C ILE A 72 10.62 -2.73 -2.23
N LYS A 73 10.15 -1.56 -1.77
CA LYS A 73 11.01 -0.45 -1.34
C LYS A 73 10.63 -0.02 0.06
N GLY A 74 11.62 0.43 0.83
CA GLY A 74 11.45 0.95 2.17
C GLY A 74 11.80 2.43 2.26
N ILE A 75 11.01 3.20 3.00
CA ILE A 75 11.35 4.55 3.47
C ILE A 75 11.42 4.49 4.99
N LYS A 76 12.53 4.93 5.57
CA LYS A 76 12.67 5.07 7.02
C LYS A 76 12.55 6.52 7.43
N LEU A 77 11.54 6.85 8.22
CA LEU A 77 11.45 8.16 8.86
C LEU A 77 12.43 8.23 10.03
N SER A 78 12.95 9.42 10.31
CA SER A 78 13.96 9.62 11.36
C SER A 78 13.44 9.42 12.77
N SER A 79 12.12 9.46 12.96
CA SER A 79 11.41 9.33 14.24
C SER A 79 9.95 8.99 13.95
N ASN A 80 9.16 8.76 14.99
CA ASN A 80 7.71 8.64 14.87
C ASN A 80 7.07 10.02 14.67
N PHE A 81 6.42 10.21 13.53
CA PHE A 81 5.66 11.41 13.17
C PHE A 81 4.15 11.15 13.10
N GLY A 82 3.71 9.91 13.29
CA GLY A 82 2.33 9.48 13.24
C GLY A 82 1.92 8.98 11.85
N HIS A 83 0.97 8.05 11.86
CA HIS A 83 0.45 7.34 10.69
C HIS A 83 0.20 8.22 9.46
N GLN A 84 -0.51 9.35 9.64
CA GLN A 84 -0.85 10.26 8.54
C GLN A 84 0.40 10.88 7.89
N ASN A 85 1.42 11.20 8.70
CA ASN A 85 2.67 11.77 8.19
C ASN A 85 3.50 10.72 7.44
N ALA A 86 3.51 9.47 7.89
CA ALA A 86 4.12 8.36 7.16
C ALA A 86 3.46 8.14 5.80
N LEU A 87 2.14 8.15 5.76
CA LEU A 87 1.36 8.02 4.53
C LEU A 87 1.65 9.19 3.56
N VAL A 88 1.65 10.43 4.06
CA VAL A 88 2.01 11.62 3.29
C VAL A 88 3.45 11.54 2.77
N ALA A 89 4.41 11.11 3.61
CA ALA A 89 5.80 10.95 3.20
C ALA A 89 5.93 9.97 2.03
N GLY A 90 5.24 8.83 2.08
CA GLY A 90 5.15 7.88 0.96
C GLY A 90 4.56 8.52 -0.29
N LEU A 91 3.40 9.17 -0.19
CA LEU A 91 2.73 9.82 -1.32
C LEU A 91 3.64 10.86 -2.00
N PHE A 92 4.27 11.74 -1.22
CA PHE A 92 5.14 12.78 -1.77
C PHE A 92 6.43 12.25 -2.37
N THR A 93 6.97 11.15 -1.84
CA THR A 93 8.20 10.52 -2.37
C THR A 93 7.93 9.81 -3.70
N GLU A 94 6.72 9.25 -3.86
CA GLU A 94 6.39 8.34 -4.96
C GLU A 94 5.58 8.99 -6.11
N ARG A 95 4.95 10.14 -5.87
CA ARG A 95 4.11 10.85 -6.87
C ARG A 95 4.77 11.17 -8.22
N ALA A 96 6.09 11.24 -8.29
CA ALA A 96 6.82 11.53 -9.53
C ALA A 96 7.27 10.26 -10.28
N LYS A 97 7.13 9.08 -9.65
CA LYS A 97 7.61 7.79 -10.16
C LYS A 97 6.48 6.86 -10.61
N ALA A 98 5.24 7.17 -10.23
CA ALA A 98 4.07 6.35 -10.50
C ALA A 98 3.02 7.10 -11.31
N ASP A 99 2.21 6.36 -12.07
CA ASP A 99 1.01 6.90 -12.73
C ASP A 99 -0.19 6.92 -11.75
N CYS A 100 -0.24 5.98 -10.80
CA CYS A 100 -1.23 5.95 -9.72
C CYS A 100 -0.62 5.47 -8.40
N LEU A 101 -1.21 5.94 -7.30
CA LEU A 101 -0.83 5.59 -5.92
C LEU A 101 -2.05 5.05 -5.19
N ILE A 102 -1.87 3.97 -4.44
CA ILE A 102 -2.88 3.42 -3.52
C ILE A 102 -2.26 3.37 -2.13
N THR A 103 -3.02 3.73 -1.11
CA THR A 103 -2.62 3.62 0.29
C THR A 103 -3.40 2.51 0.96
N ILE A 104 -2.76 1.70 1.79
CA ILE A 104 -3.39 0.64 2.57
C ILE A 104 -2.65 0.45 3.89
N ASP A 105 -3.37 0.12 4.96
CA ASP A 105 -2.78 -0.08 6.29
C ASP A 105 -2.09 -1.45 6.39
N ALA A 106 -1.08 -1.54 7.25
CA ALA A 106 -0.26 -2.73 7.40
C ALA A 106 -0.99 -3.92 8.02
N ASP A 107 -2.14 -3.71 8.68
CA ASP A 107 -2.91 -4.76 9.34
C ASP A 107 -3.82 -5.57 8.40
N LEU A 108 -3.98 -5.10 7.15
CA LEU A 108 -4.85 -5.68 6.12
C LEU A 108 -6.29 -5.96 6.61
N GLN A 109 -6.84 -5.11 7.46
CA GLN A 109 -8.27 -5.18 7.80
C GLN A 109 -9.17 -4.86 6.60
N ASP A 110 -8.65 -4.12 5.62
CA ASP A 110 -9.33 -3.86 4.37
C ASP A 110 -9.12 -5.00 3.37
N ASP A 111 -10.16 -5.29 2.59
CA ASP A 111 -10.11 -6.31 1.55
C ASP A 111 -9.16 -5.88 0.42
N ILE A 112 -8.03 -6.59 0.29
CA ILE A 112 -7.01 -6.36 -0.74
C ILE A 112 -7.54 -6.51 -2.17
N THR A 113 -8.65 -7.23 -2.38
CA THR A 113 -9.29 -7.37 -3.70
C THR A 113 -9.83 -6.04 -4.21
N VAL A 114 -10.09 -5.07 -3.31
CA VAL A 114 -10.53 -3.72 -3.67
C VAL A 114 -9.48 -2.98 -4.48
N ILE A 115 -8.18 -3.30 -4.32
CA ILE A 115 -7.09 -2.69 -5.10
C ILE A 115 -7.33 -2.88 -6.60
N GLU A 116 -7.75 -4.08 -7.04
CA GLU A 116 -8.04 -4.34 -8.44
C GLU A 116 -9.21 -3.48 -8.94
N THR A 117 -10.26 -3.37 -8.14
CA THR A 117 -11.41 -2.52 -8.44
C THR A 117 -11.01 -1.04 -8.53
N MET A 118 -10.11 -0.57 -7.67
CA MET A 118 -9.58 0.79 -7.71
C MET A 118 -8.80 1.05 -9.01
N ILE A 119 -8.00 0.08 -9.47
CA ILE A 119 -7.28 0.18 -10.74
C ILE A 119 -8.24 0.19 -11.93
N ASP A 120 -9.31 -0.60 -11.90
CA ASP A 120 -10.33 -0.56 -12.93
C ASP A 120 -11.02 0.81 -13.00
N LYS A 121 -11.35 1.40 -11.84
CA LYS A 121 -11.91 2.76 -11.77
C LYS A 121 -10.92 3.83 -12.23
N TYR A 122 -9.65 3.71 -11.89
CA TYR A 122 -8.61 4.57 -12.46
C TYR A 122 -8.55 4.42 -13.99
N ALA A 123 -8.63 3.19 -14.50
CA ALA A 123 -8.68 2.86 -15.91
C ALA A 123 -9.99 3.27 -16.61
N GLU A 124 -11.00 3.79 -15.89
CA GLU A 124 -12.16 4.49 -16.47
C GLU A 124 -11.87 6.00 -16.69
N GLY A 125 -10.84 6.54 -16.04
CA GLY A 125 -10.44 7.96 -16.13
C GLY A 125 -10.59 8.75 -14.83
N ASN A 126 -11.00 8.10 -13.74
CA ASN A 126 -11.14 8.72 -12.42
C ASN A 126 -9.77 9.13 -11.87
N LYS A 127 -9.68 10.35 -11.30
CA LYS A 127 -8.44 10.86 -10.70
C LYS A 127 -8.27 10.50 -9.23
N ILE A 128 -9.39 10.30 -8.54
CA ILE A 128 -9.44 9.91 -7.13
C ILE A 128 -10.47 8.78 -7.03
N VAL A 129 -10.10 7.70 -6.37
CA VAL A 129 -10.98 6.54 -6.12
C VAL A 129 -10.92 6.24 -4.63
N TYR A 130 -12.09 6.12 -4.00
CA TYR A 130 -12.21 5.82 -2.57
C TYR A 130 -12.72 4.40 -2.37
N GLY A 131 -12.11 3.67 -1.44
CA GLY A 131 -12.71 2.48 -0.86
C GLY A 131 -13.76 2.90 0.16
N VAL A 132 -15.01 2.48 -0.02
CA VAL A 132 -16.10 2.78 0.92
C VAL A 132 -16.60 1.46 1.47
N ARG A 133 -16.61 1.32 2.80
CA ARG A 133 -17.20 0.16 3.47
C ARG A 133 -18.73 0.21 3.32
N GLU A 134 -19.31 -0.83 2.74
CA GLU A 134 -20.74 -0.89 2.42
C GLU A 134 -21.63 -1.04 3.67
N ASN A 135 -21.15 -1.67 4.75
CA ASN A 135 -21.96 -1.95 5.93
C ASN A 135 -21.22 -1.67 7.25
N ARG A 136 -21.88 -0.95 8.18
CA ARG A 136 -21.38 -0.57 9.52
C ARG A 136 -21.92 -1.47 10.64
N GLU A 137 -22.59 -2.57 10.30
CA GLU A 137 -23.27 -3.42 11.29
C GLU A 137 -22.32 -4.30 12.12
N SER A 138 -21.05 -4.42 11.74
CA SER A 138 -20.02 -5.13 12.52
C SER A 138 -19.20 -4.22 13.45
N ASP A 139 -19.48 -2.92 13.51
CA ASP A 139 -18.92 -2.06 14.55
C ASP A 139 -19.58 -2.44 15.88
N SER A 140 -18.83 -3.14 16.73
CA SER A 140 -19.16 -3.26 18.15
C SER A 140 -19.49 -1.87 18.70
N PHE A 141 -20.53 -1.80 19.52
CA PHE A 141 -21.29 -0.62 20.02
C PHE A 141 -20.50 0.57 20.60
N TRP A 142 -19.17 0.57 20.53
CA TRP A 142 -18.25 1.46 21.24
C TRP A 142 -17.57 2.53 20.39
N LYS A 143 -17.85 2.62 19.08
CA LYS A 143 -17.28 3.69 18.21
C LYS A 143 -18.32 4.66 17.67
N ARG A 144 -19.21 5.13 18.56
CA ARG A 144 -19.97 6.38 18.35
C ARG A 144 -19.54 7.38 19.41
N ASN A 145 -18.59 8.24 19.05
CA ASN A 145 -18.48 9.67 19.36
C ASN A 145 -17.28 10.25 18.62
#